data_AF-A0A3N9VHJ3-F1
#
_entry.id   AF-A0A3N9VHJ3-F1
#
_cell.length_a   1.000
_cell.length_b   1.000
_cell.length_c   1.000
_cell.angle_alpha   90.00
_cell.angle_beta   90.00
_cell.angle_gamma   90.00
#
_symmetry.space_group_name_H-M   'P 1'
#
loop_
_entity.id
_entity.type
_entity.pdbx_description
1 polymer ?
#
loop_
_entity_poly.entity_id
_entity_poly.type
_entity_poly.pdbx_seq_one_letter_code
_entity_poly.pdbx_strand_id
1 'polypeptide(L)' 'MKKQQRSALEFRAEAVKLVTEQGLSQEAAANRLSIPKGTLAYWIAASKSSSQP' A
#
# COMPACT_ATOMS: atom_id res chain seq x y z
N MET A 1 -0.44 -13.11 20.47
CA MET A 1 -0.26 -13.53 19.06
C MET A 1 0.17 -12.31 18.24
N LYS A 2 1.46 -12.17 17.89
CA LYS A 2 2.02 -10.95 17.25
C LYS A 2 2.65 -11.21 15.88
N LYS A 3 2.10 -12.15 15.11
CA LYS A 3 2.64 -12.53 13.77
C LYS A 3 1.99 -11.78 12.61
N GLN A 4 0.82 -11.15 12.77
CA GLN A 4 0.10 -10.50 11.66
C GLN A 4 0.59 -9.08 11.30
N GLN A 5 1.26 -8.37 12.21
CA GLN A 5 1.62 -6.96 11.97
C GLN A 5 2.81 -6.79 11.00
N ARG A 6 3.76 -7.73 10.97
CA ARG A 6 4.88 -7.67 10.01
C ARG A 6 4.41 -7.93 8.59
N SER A 7 3.58 -8.96 8.41
CA SER A 7 2.94 -9.24 7.12
C SER A 7 2.09 -8.07 6.63
N ALA A 8 1.40 -7.34 7.53
CA ALA A 8 0.63 -6.17 7.15
C ALA A 8 1.48 -4.97 6.70
N LEU A 9 2.69 -4.77 7.26
CA LEU A 9 3.60 -3.70 6.83
C LEU A 9 4.24 -4.01 5.48
N GLU A 10 4.72 -5.24 5.28
CA GLU A 10 5.30 -5.68 4.01
C GLU A 10 4.24 -5.66 2.90
N PHE A 11 3.02 -6.12 3.19
CA PHE A 11 1.89 -6.07 2.27
C PHE A 11 1.54 -4.63 1.85
N ARG A 12 1.54 -3.69 2.81
CA ARG A 12 1.34 -2.26 2.53
C ARG A 12 2.44 -1.70 1.63
N ALA A 13 3.70 -2.04 1.91
CA ALA A 13 4.83 -1.58 1.13
C ALA A 13 4.77 -2.11 -0.30
N GLU A 14 4.45 -3.39 -0.49
CA GLU A 14 4.25 -4.00 -1.81
C GLU A 14 3.11 -3.32 -2.59
N ALA A 15 2.02 -2.99 -1.89
CA ALA A 15 0.89 -2.28 -2.48
C ALA A 15 1.26 -0.88 -2.98
N VAL A 16 2.05 -0.13 -2.21
CA VAL A 16 2.55 1.19 -2.62
C VAL A 16 3.51 1.05 -3.80
N LYS A 17 4.42 0.07 -3.76
CA LYS A 17 5.38 -0.23 -4.83
C LYS A 17 4.71 -0.58 -6.17
N LEU A 18 3.61 -1.33 -6.14
CA LEU A 18 2.81 -1.59 -7.35
C LEU A 18 2.36 -0.29 -8.04
N VAL A 19 2.01 0.74 -7.27
CA VAL A 19 1.58 2.03 -7.82
C VAL A 19 2.79 2.89 -8.22
N THR A 20 3.82 2.97 -7.39
CA THR A 20 4.95 3.90 -7.59
C THR A 20 6.04 3.36 -8.51
N GLU A 21 6.37 2.07 -8.41
CA GLU A 21 7.45 1.44 -9.20
C GLU A 21 6.92 0.81 -10.48
N GLN A 22 5.77 0.13 -10.43
CA GLN A 22 5.18 -0.53 -11.61
C GLN A 22 4.18 0.38 -12.36
N GLY A 23 3.90 1.58 -11.84
CA GLY A 23 3.04 2.56 -12.49
C GLY A 23 1.56 2.16 -12.57
N LEU A 24 1.11 1.16 -11.78
CA LEU A 24 -0.31 0.79 -11.76
C LEU A 24 -1.15 1.95 -11.22
N SER A 25 -2.33 2.16 -11.82
CA SER A 25 -3.35 3.00 -11.21
C SER A 25 -3.79 2.42 -9.86
N GLN A 26 -4.16 3.28 -8.92
CA GLN A 26 -4.64 2.86 -7.59
C GLN A 26 -5.77 1.84 -7.67
N GLU A 27 -6.65 1.95 -8.66
CA GLU A 27 -7.75 0.99 -8.87
C GLU A 27 -7.27 -0.37 -9.32
N ALA A 28 -6.31 -0.43 -10.24
CA ALA A 28 -5.75 -1.69 -10.72
C ALA A 28 -4.98 -2.42 -9.61
N ALA A 29 -4.18 -1.66 -8.83
CA ALA A 29 -3.47 -2.21 -7.68
C ALA A 29 -4.43 -2.68 -6.58
N ALA A 30 -5.47 -1.91 -6.27
CA ALA A 30 -6.48 -2.27 -5.27
C ALA A 30 -7.25 -3.54 -5.66
N ASN A 31 -7.66 -3.67 -6.93
CA ASN A 31 -8.31 -4.89 -7.43
C ASN A 31 -7.38 -6.10 -7.36
N ARG A 32 -6.10 -5.96 -7.75
CA ARG A 32 -5.12 -7.05 -7.71
C ARG A 32 -4.88 -7.57 -6.29
N LEU A 33 -4.88 -6.66 -5.32
CA LEU A 33 -4.67 -6.97 -3.91
C LEU A 33 -5.97 -7.30 -3.16
N SER A 34 -7.12 -7.23 -3.84
CA SER A 34 -8.46 -7.40 -3.25
C SER A 34 -8.67 -6.52 -2.01
N ILE A 35 -8.25 -5.25 -2.10
CA ILE A 35 -8.42 -4.26 -1.04
C ILE A 35 -9.25 -3.07 -1.51
N PRO A 36 -9.90 -2.32 -0.60
CA PRO A 36 -10.58 -1.09 -0.97
C PRO A 36 -9.60 -0.05 -1.52
N LYS A 37 -9.99 0.66 -2.59
CA LYS A 37 -9.21 1.78 -3.15
C LYS A 37 -8.85 2.83 -2.09
N GLY A 38 -9.79 3.15 -1.20
CA GLY A 38 -9.56 4.10 -0.10
C GLY A 38 -8.49 3.65 0.89
N THR A 39 -8.39 2.33 1.14
CA THR A 39 -7.34 1.74 1.97
C THR A 39 -5.97 1.90 1.31
N LEU A 40 -5.88 1.61 0.01
CA LEU A 40 -4.64 1.79 -0.74
C LEU A 40 -4.23 3.27 -0.81
N ALA A 41 -5.18 4.18 -1.05
CA ALA A 41 -4.92 5.62 -1.08
C ALA A 41 -4.38 6.12 0.27
N TYR A 42 -4.95 5.65 1.38
CA TYR A 42 -4.45 5.95 2.73
C TYR A 42 -3.01 5.46 2.93
N TRP A 43 -2.67 4.25 2.47
CA TRP A 43 -1.29 3.74 2.60
C TRP A 43 -0.28 4.52 1.76
N ILE A 44 -0.66 4.95 0.55
CA ILE A 44 0.19 5.80 -0.30
C ILE A 44 0.38 7.19 0.35
N ALA A 45 -0.66 7.75 0.95
CA ALA A 45 -0.56 9.01 1.67
C ALA A 45 0.35 8.87 2.91
N ALA A 46 0.16 7.81 3.70
CA ALA A 46 0.96 7.51 4.88
C ALA A 46 2.44 7.23 4.54
N SER A 47 2.72 6.58 3.40
CA SER A 47 4.11 6.35 2.95
C SER A 47 4.78 7.65 2.50
N LYS A 48 4.02 8.59 1.92
CA LYS A 48 4.53 9.92 1.55
C LYS A 48 4.78 10.80 2.77
N SER A 49 3.87 10.78 3.75
CA SER A 49 4.03 11.56 4.99
C SER A 49 5.16 11.04 5.89
N SER A 50 5.51 9.76 5.80
CA SER A 50 6.69 9.20 6.48
C SER A 50 8.03 9.59 5.82
N SER A 51 8.01 10.19 4.63
CA SER A 51 9.20 10.50 3.82
C SER A 51 9.46 12.01 3.67
N GLN A 52 8.77 12.87 4.41
CA GLN A 52 9.10 14.30 4.53
C GLN A 52 9.17 14.68 6.01
N PRO A 53 10.11 15.57 6.37
CA PRO A 53 10.84 15.63 7.65
C PRO A 53 9.99 15.83 8.90
#